data_AF-A0A1C6FMT7-F1
#
_entry.id   AF-A0A1C6FMT7-F1
#
_cell.length_a   1.000
_cell.length_b   1.000
_cell.length_c   1.000
_cell.angle_alpha   90.00
_cell.angle_beta   90.00
_cell.angle_gamma   90.00
#
_symmetry.space_group_name_H-M   'P 1'
#
loop_
_entity.id
_entity.type
_entity.pdbx_description
1 polymer ?
#
loop_
_entity_poly.entity_id
_entity_poly.type
_entity_poly.pdbx_seq_one_letter_code
_entity_poly.pdbx_strand_id
1 'polypeptide(L)'
;MVEYALSETRNGDKQMKRLAKKLCVCFLAAILGIMPGIVTDAKAASYQWYYNGNYNSIEEARNYSIVNDDHAAAAVGGYINLDSEDSYVGKEHPDAEYEWSTSNQNVKMDVSTDKKSAKITGKVKGSTKVTLTITYKEEIIDNNENTGSNEKNDNNDGSANSKDDGNDTSDNSKDDGNDTSDNNKDDGNDDKDNQEKFEEKTVVYSINVQVTTPKLKSSKIGIVINSKGTKVEVTGNASSERDRMFYATDSRKNFSVNNGNLYATKTQTRNVYVYVDGIILKASVKCTNPKIVRNIAVLKKGQSASYALKGASGYTPVSYSVKNSKYASVSKTGKIKGKRYGKTTFIVKADNHTWQMEIYVVKTSIYKTITKAYAYEKAKTKYSQPKRMKKGYADCSSYVWKCYKTAGIYFGDKSYAPTAANIAKWCTNNKRALKLSTYNGKSTKLKPGDLIFYKKRVGKNGRYKNIEHVSMYIGNDTILHASGKMVSFGYPWYRKVAAIGRPVK
;
A
#
# COMPACT_ATOMS: atom_id res chain seq x y z
N MET A 1 51.18 -52.81 -0.70
CA MET A 1 49.71 -52.87 -0.41
C MET A 1 49.25 -51.92 0.70
N VAL A 2 50.12 -51.42 1.60
CA VAL A 2 49.70 -50.51 2.69
C VAL A 2 49.58 -49.04 2.25
N GLU A 3 50.35 -48.59 1.25
CA GLU A 3 50.27 -47.20 0.75
C GLU A 3 49.02 -46.88 -0.09
N TYR A 4 48.45 -47.87 -0.78
CA TYR A 4 47.25 -47.68 -1.61
C TYR A 4 46.01 -47.41 -0.74
N ALA A 5 45.88 -48.14 0.38
CA ALA A 5 44.79 -47.98 1.35
C ALA A 5 44.83 -46.65 2.13
N LEU A 6 46.03 -46.08 2.34
CA LEU A 6 46.20 -44.76 2.96
C LEU A 6 45.85 -43.61 2.00
N SER A 7 45.99 -43.80 0.69
CA SER A 7 45.63 -42.79 -0.31
C SER A 7 44.11 -42.66 -0.51
N GLU A 8 43.39 -43.79 -0.53
CA GLU A 8 41.92 -43.82 -0.68
C GLU A 8 41.22 -43.28 0.56
N THR A 9 41.73 -43.58 1.76
CA THR A 9 41.20 -43.02 3.02
C THR A 9 41.44 -41.51 3.12
N ARG A 10 42.58 -40.99 2.66
CA ARG A 10 42.88 -39.54 2.66
C ARG A 10 42.06 -38.76 1.62
N ASN A 11 41.73 -39.38 0.48
CA ASN A 11 40.85 -38.78 -0.53
C ASN A 11 39.38 -38.85 -0.12
N GLY A 12 38.95 -39.96 0.49
CA GLY A 12 37.62 -40.12 1.08
C GLY A 12 37.37 -39.12 2.21
N ASP A 13 38.37 -38.86 3.05
CA ASP A 13 38.26 -37.88 4.15
C ASP A 13 38.26 -36.42 3.64
N LYS A 14 38.98 -36.11 2.56
CA LYS A 14 38.88 -34.81 1.88
C LYS A 14 37.53 -34.61 1.19
N GLN A 15 36.98 -35.64 0.54
CA GLN A 15 35.64 -35.59 -0.05
C GLN A 15 34.57 -35.46 1.02
N MET A 16 34.66 -36.22 2.12
CA MET A 16 33.75 -36.13 3.26
C MET A 16 33.84 -34.78 3.96
N LYS A 17 35.02 -34.17 4.10
CA LYS A 17 35.18 -32.80 4.61
C LYS A 17 34.62 -31.74 3.66
N ARG A 18 34.71 -31.92 2.34
CA ARG A 18 34.08 -31.04 1.33
C ARG A 18 32.55 -31.20 1.33
N LEU A 19 32.06 -32.44 1.47
CA LEU A 19 30.64 -32.76 1.56
C LEU A 19 30.06 -32.24 2.88
N ALA A 20 30.78 -32.39 3.99
CA ALA A 20 30.43 -31.84 5.30
C ALA A 20 30.49 -30.32 5.31
N LYS A 21 31.45 -29.67 4.61
CA LYS A 21 31.43 -28.20 4.43
C LYS A 21 30.24 -27.75 3.57
N LYS A 22 29.91 -28.47 2.49
CA LYS A 22 28.72 -28.16 1.66
C LYS A 22 27.41 -28.41 2.43
N LEU A 23 27.29 -29.52 3.17
CA LEU A 23 26.14 -29.80 4.02
C LEU A 23 26.05 -28.82 5.19
N CYS A 24 27.17 -28.43 5.80
CA CYS A 24 27.18 -27.46 6.90
C CYS A 24 26.84 -26.05 6.40
N VAL A 25 27.23 -25.64 5.18
CA VAL A 25 26.79 -24.37 4.58
C VAL A 25 25.30 -24.41 4.21
N CYS A 26 24.79 -25.53 3.69
CA CYS A 26 23.36 -25.70 3.43
C CYS A 26 22.53 -25.77 4.73
N PHE A 27 23.06 -26.40 5.79
CA PHE A 27 22.43 -26.44 7.11
C PHE A 27 22.55 -25.12 7.86
N LEU A 28 23.63 -24.34 7.71
CA LEU A 28 23.74 -22.99 8.27
C LEU A 28 22.77 -22.01 7.58
N ALA A 29 22.54 -22.15 6.28
CA ALA A 29 21.49 -21.39 5.59
C ALA A 29 20.07 -21.79 6.08
N ALA A 30 19.85 -23.08 6.37
CA ALA A 30 18.58 -23.57 6.92
C ALA A 30 18.38 -23.20 8.41
N ILE A 31 19.46 -23.12 9.20
CA ILE A 31 19.43 -22.82 10.65
C ILE A 31 19.45 -21.31 10.94
N LEU A 32 19.92 -20.46 10.00
CA LEU A 32 19.85 -18.99 10.10
C LEU A 32 18.52 -18.37 9.62
N GLY A 33 17.53 -19.14 9.18
CA GLY A 33 16.20 -18.60 8.85
C GLY A 33 16.17 -17.62 7.66
N ILE A 34 17.06 -17.80 6.68
CA ILE A 34 17.14 -17.03 5.42
C ILE A 34 17.21 -18.08 4.30
N MET A 35 16.18 -18.39 3.52
CA MET A 35 15.34 -17.48 2.75
C MET A 35 13.91 -18.00 2.61
N PRO A 36 12.92 -17.42 3.29
CA PRO A 36 11.55 -17.47 2.80
C PRO A 36 11.42 -16.46 1.65
N GLY A 37 11.30 -16.96 0.41
CA GLY A 37 10.56 -16.20 -0.61
C GLY A 37 11.26 -15.81 -1.91
N ILE A 38 12.39 -16.41 -2.31
CA ILE A 38 12.85 -16.27 -3.70
C ILE A 38 12.06 -17.22 -4.61
N VAL A 39 11.40 -16.67 -5.63
CA VAL A 39 10.65 -17.43 -6.64
C VAL A 39 11.48 -17.58 -7.90
N THR A 40 11.44 -18.75 -8.54
CA THR A 40 12.14 -18.97 -9.81
C THR A 40 11.48 -18.19 -10.95
N ASP A 41 12.28 -17.71 -11.91
CA ASP A 41 11.80 -16.92 -13.04
C ASP A 41 10.73 -17.64 -13.88
N ALA A 42 10.89 -18.96 -14.10
CA ALA A 42 9.92 -19.78 -14.84
C ALA A 42 8.51 -19.77 -14.20
N LYS A 43 8.43 -19.68 -12.87
CA LYS A 43 7.14 -19.62 -12.17
C LYS A 43 6.57 -18.20 -12.18
N ALA A 44 7.44 -17.19 -12.21
CA ALA A 44 7.08 -15.78 -12.21
C ALA A 44 6.50 -15.27 -13.54
N ALA A 45 6.87 -15.89 -14.65
CA ALA A 45 6.30 -15.61 -15.98
C ALA A 45 4.77 -15.83 -16.04
N SER A 46 4.23 -16.72 -15.20
CA SER A 46 2.78 -16.97 -15.12
C SER A 46 1.97 -15.91 -14.35
N TYR A 47 2.64 -14.93 -13.72
CA TYR A 47 1.97 -13.95 -12.86
C TYR A 47 1.53 -12.71 -13.64
N GLN A 48 0.41 -12.12 -13.23
CA GLN A 48 -0.08 -10.88 -13.85
C GLN A 48 0.57 -9.64 -13.19
N TRP A 49 1.70 -9.20 -13.73
CA TRP A 49 2.45 -8.03 -13.27
C TRP A 49 1.73 -6.71 -13.53
N TYR A 50 1.81 -5.80 -12.56
CA TYR A 50 1.32 -4.44 -12.69
C TYR A 50 2.44 -3.58 -13.27
N TYR A 51 2.16 -2.94 -14.40
CA TYR A 51 3.07 -2.04 -15.09
C TYR A 51 3.49 -0.91 -14.15
N ASN A 52 4.80 -0.77 -13.97
CA ASN A 52 5.40 0.42 -13.40
C ASN A 52 5.66 1.33 -14.60
N GLY A 53 5.15 2.56 -14.64
CA GLY A 53 5.01 3.39 -15.86
C GLY A 53 6.27 3.66 -16.69
N ASN A 54 7.41 3.12 -16.29
CA ASN A 54 8.70 3.18 -16.96
C ASN A 54 9.07 1.90 -17.73
N TYR A 55 8.40 0.76 -17.50
CA TYR A 55 8.78 -0.54 -18.08
C TYR A 55 7.57 -1.48 -18.22
N ASN A 56 7.51 -2.25 -19.31
CA ASN A 56 6.39 -3.13 -19.65
C ASN A 56 6.52 -4.57 -19.12
N SER A 57 7.71 -5.02 -18.72
CA SER A 57 7.87 -6.38 -18.20
C SER A 57 9.05 -6.51 -17.22
N ILE A 58 9.11 -7.64 -16.51
CA ILE A 58 10.30 -7.99 -15.71
C ILE A 58 11.53 -8.18 -16.59
N GLU A 59 11.35 -8.72 -17.80
CA GLU A 59 12.44 -8.95 -18.73
C GLU A 59 13.06 -7.62 -19.16
N GLU A 60 12.23 -6.67 -19.56
CA GLU A 60 12.66 -5.31 -19.89
C GLU A 60 13.32 -4.63 -18.68
N ALA A 61 12.75 -4.77 -17.49
CA ALA A 61 13.34 -4.23 -16.27
C ALA A 61 14.71 -4.83 -15.91
N ARG A 62 14.96 -6.06 -16.36
CA ARG A 62 16.19 -6.81 -16.12
C ARG A 62 17.30 -6.43 -17.09
N ASN A 63 16.96 -5.84 -18.23
CA ASN A 63 17.90 -5.44 -19.27
C ASN A 63 18.28 -3.97 -19.08
N TYR A 64 19.57 -3.69 -18.98
CA TYR A 64 20.14 -2.35 -18.87
C TYR A 64 21.04 -2.13 -20.08
N SER A 65 21.03 -0.91 -20.61
CA SER A 65 21.99 -0.52 -21.65
C SER A 65 23.25 -0.01 -20.96
N ILE A 66 24.40 -0.64 -21.21
CA ILE A 66 25.69 -0.15 -20.67
C ILE A 66 26.07 1.24 -21.22
N VAL A 67 25.43 1.63 -22.32
CA VAL A 67 25.65 2.90 -22.98
C VAL A 67 24.75 3.99 -22.42
N ASN A 68 23.47 3.69 -22.23
CA ASN A 68 22.46 4.67 -21.86
C ASN A 68 22.12 4.72 -20.35
N ASP A 69 22.40 3.65 -19.60
CA ASP A 69 22.19 3.62 -18.15
C ASP A 69 23.50 3.97 -17.40
N ASP A 70 23.39 4.86 -16.43
CA ASP A 70 24.50 5.32 -15.57
C ASP A 70 24.73 4.39 -14.36
N HIS A 71 23.75 3.56 -14.03
CA HIS A 71 23.80 2.63 -12.91
C HIS A 71 22.91 1.40 -13.11
N ALA A 72 23.27 0.30 -12.46
CA ALA A 72 22.45 -0.90 -12.40
C ALA A 72 22.49 -1.56 -11.02
N ALA A 73 21.51 -2.42 -10.73
CA ALA A 73 21.43 -3.12 -9.45
C ALA A 73 21.12 -4.61 -9.64
N ALA A 74 21.89 -5.45 -8.97
CA ALA A 74 21.70 -6.90 -8.92
C ALA A 74 21.83 -7.41 -7.49
N ALA A 75 20.80 -8.06 -6.96
CA ALA A 75 20.86 -8.69 -5.65
C ALA A 75 21.85 -9.86 -5.65
N VAL A 76 22.37 -10.20 -4.47
CA VAL A 76 23.12 -11.45 -4.27
C VAL A 76 22.25 -12.65 -4.70
N GLY A 77 22.75 -13.43 -5.67
CA GLY A 77 22.05 -14.55 -6.30
C GLY A 77 21.03 -14.16 -7.38
N GLY A 78 20.76 -12.86 -7.55
CA GLY A 78 20.00 -12.29 -8.65
C GLY A 78 20.86 -11.99 -9.86
N TYR A 79 20.22 -11.74 -11.00
CA TYR A 79 20.92 -11.32 -12.21
C TYR A 79 20.17 -10.28 -13.01
N ILE A 80 20.94 -9.49 -13.73
CA ILE A 80 20.53 -8.53 -14.75
C ILE A 80 21.27 -8.84 -16.06
N ASN A 81 20.81 -8.26 -17.15
CA ASN A 81 21.53 -8.30 -18.42
C ASN A 81 22.00 -6.88 -18.74
N LEU A 82 23.25 -6.76 -19.17
CA LEU A 82 23.78 -5.56 -19.79
C LEU A 82 23.85 -5.81 -21.29
N ASP A 83 23.29 -4.93 -22.09
CA ASP A 83 23.47 -4.93 -23.52
C ASP A 83 24.26 -3.69 -23.96
N SER A 84 24.89 -3.83 -25.12
CA SER A 84 25.59 -2.75 -25.81
C SER A 84 24.66 -1.96 -26.73
N GLU A 85 23.33 -2.14 -26.65
CA GLU A 85 22.41 -1.50 -27.58
C GLU A 85 22.63 0.02 -27.54
N ASP A 86 23.19 0.52 -28.64
CA ASP A 86 23.17 1.91 -28.99
C ASP A 86 22.99 2.09 -30.50
N SER A 87 22.04 2.97 -30.79
CA SER A 87 21.84 3.75 -32.00
C SER A 87 23.08 4.53 -32.49
N TYR A 88 24.19 4.56 -31.74
CA TYR A 88 25.39 5.34 -32.11
C TYR A 88 26.32 4.68 -33.12
N VAL A 89 26.22 3.37 -33.33
CA VAL A 89 26.88 2.77 -34.49
C VAL A 89 25.95 2.92 -35.68
N GLY A 90 25.78 4.16 -36.15
CA GLY A 90 24.91 4.53 -37.27
C GLY A 90 25.27 3.84 -38.60
N LYS A 91 26.32 3.01 -38.61
CA LYS A 91 26.69 2.05 -39.65
C LYS A 91 27.09 0.75 -38.95
N GLU A 92 26.65 -0.41 -39.45
CA GLU A 92 27.16 -1.68 -38.94
C GLU A 92 28.69 -1.74 -39.16
N HIS A 93 29.47 -1.95 -38.10
CA HIS A 93 30.88 -2.31 -38.18
C HIS A 93 30.99 -3.84 -38.04
N PRO A 94 31.02 -4.60 -39.16
CA PRO A 94 31.05 -6.06 -39.10
C PRO A 94 32.31 -6.60 -38.40
N ASP A 95 33.40 -5.83 -38.39
CA ASP A 95 34.68 -6.20 -37.78
C ASP A 95 34.87 -5.66 -36.35
N ALA A 96 33.80 -5.18 -35.70
CA ALA A 96 33.91 -4.66 -34.34
C ALA A 96 34.20 -5.76 -33.30
N GLU A 97 35.19 -5.53 -32.46
CA GLU A 97 35.56 -6.40 -31.34
C GLU A 97 35.02 -5.84 -30.02
N TYR A 98 34.47 -6.73 -29.18
CA TYR A 98 33.82 -6.38 -27.91
C TYR A 98 34.53 -7.08 -26.76
N GLU A 99 35.02 -6.30 -25.79
CA GLU A 99 35.69 -6.79 -24.60
C GLU A 99 34.99 -6.33 -23.32
N TRP A 100 34.61 -7.28 -22.47
CA TRP A 100 33.94 -7.01 -21.21
C TRP A 100 34.87 -7.26 -20.02
N SER A 101 34.89 -6.34 -19.06
CA SER A 101 35.65 -6.51 -17.81
C SER A 101 34.89 -6.02 -16.58
N THR A 102 35.33 -6.49 -15.40
CA THR A 102 34.77 -6.08 -14.10
C THR A 102 35.87 -5.67 -13.15
N SER A 103 35.66 -4.60 -12.38
CA SER A 103 36.69 -4.05 -11.48
C SER A 103 36.99 -4.92 -10.25
N ASN A 104 36.09 -5.85 -9.90
CA ASN A 104 36.24 -6.75 -8.76
C ASN A 104 35.30 -7.97 -8.87
N GLN A 105 35.39 -8.89 -7.91
CA GLN A 105 34.66 -10.17 -7.91
C GLN A 105 33.27 -10.12 -7.26
N ASN A 106 32.70 -8.93 -6.99
CA ASN A 106 31.37 -8.84 -6.36
C ASN A 106 30.27 -9.36 -7.29
N VAL A 107 30.53 -9.48 -8.60
CA VAL A 107 29.62 -10.08 -9.59
C VAL A 107 30.25 -11.29 -10.30
N LYS A 108 29.40 -12.11 -10.90
CA LYS A 108 29.75 -13.02 -12.00
C LYS A 108 29.33 -12.33 -13.29
N MET A 109 30.18 -12.39 -14.31
CA MET A 109 29.83 -11.93 -15.65
C MET A 109 29.91 -13.11 -16.60
N ASP A 110 28.81 -13.39 -17.29
CA ASP A 110 28.70 -14.40 -18.34
C ASP A 110 28.38 -13.67 -19.66
N VAL A 111 29.39 -13.49 -20.52
CA VAL A 111 29.28 -12.77 -21.80
C VAL A 111 28.55 -13.65 -22.82
N SER A 112 27.67 -13.06 -23.63
CA SER A 112 26.92 -13.74 -24.70
C SER A 112 27.84 -14.22 -25.83
N THR A 113 27.35 -15.14 -26.65
CA THR A 113 28.11 -15.69 -27.80
C THR A 113 28.41 -14.66 -28.87
N ASP A 114 27.50 -13.70 -29.09
CA ASP A 114 27.69 -12.57 -30.00
C ASP A 114 28.56 -11.45 -29.39
N LYS A 115 28.97 -11.60 -28.12
CA LYS A 115 29.72 -10.63 -27.31
C LYS A 115 29.06 -9.26 -27.12
N LYS A 116 27.84 -9.05 -27.62
CA LYS A 116 27.12 -7.77 -27.54
C LYS A 116 26.37 -7.58 -26.23
N SER A 117 26.27 -8.61 -25.40
CA SER A 117 25.63 -8.53 -24.10
C SER A 117 26.36 -9.37 -23.04
N ALA A 118 26.06 -9.09 -21.77
CA ALA A 118 26.59 -9.83 -20.65
C ALA A 118 25.54 -10.01 -19.55
N LYS A 119 25.39 -11.25 -19.07
CA LYS A 119 24.60 -11.55 -17.88
C LYS A 119 25.43 -11.30 -16.63
N ILE A 120 24.97 -10.38 -15.79
CA ILE A 120 25.65 -10.01 -14.54
C ILE A 120 24.89 -10.60 -13.35
N THR A 121 25.53 -11.50 -12.60
CA THR A 121 24.95 -12.13 -11.41
C THR A 121 25.62 -11.62 -10.13
N GLY A 122 24.86 -11.10 -9.17
CA GLY A 122 25.41 -10.63 -7.90
C GLY A 122 25.96 -11.77 -7.04
N LYS A 123 27.20 -11.65 -6.56
CA LYS A 123 27.86 -12.63 -5.67
C LYS A 123 27.99 -12.12 -4.24
N VAL A 124 28.55 -10.92 -4.07
CA VAL A 124 28.88 -10.35 -2.76
C VAL A 124 28.38 -8.91 -2.71
N LYS A 125 27.69 -8.55 -1.63
CA LYS A 125 27.18 -7.19 -1.42
C LYS A 125 28.32 -6.17 -1.53
N GLY A 126 28.11 -5.12 -2.33
CA GLY A 126 29.13 -4.12 -2.62
C GLY A 126 28.83 -3.43 -3.95
N SER A 127 29.84 -2.86 -4.58
CA SER A 127 29.71 -2.26 -5.92
C SER A 127 30.79 -2.83 -6.85
N THR A 128 30.49 -2.90 -8.14
CA THR A 128 31.42 -3.28 -9.21
C THR A 128 31.25 -2.31 -10.37
N LYS A 129 32.36 -1.87 -10.97
CA LYS A 129 32.32 -1.22 -12.27
C LYS A 129 32.41 -2.29 -13.35
N VAL A 130 31.42 -2.34 -14.23
CA VAL A 130 31.45 -3.17 -15.44
C VAL A 130 31.82 -2.26 -16.60
N THR A 131 32.76 -2.71 -17.44
CA THR A 131 33.29 -1.94 -18.57
C THR A 131 33.15 -2.76 -19.84
N LEU A 132 32.67 -2.13 -20.91
CA LEU A 132 32.66 -2.63 -22.27
C LEU A 132 33.61 -1.75 -23.10
N THR A 133 34.61 -2.36 -23.71
CA THR A 133 35.47 -1.73 -24.72
C THR A 133 35.07 -2.26 -26.08
N ILE A 134 34.82 -1.36 -27.03
CA ILE A 134 34.51 -1.69 -28.42
C ILE A 134 35.62 -1.12 -29.30
N THR A 135 36.25 -1.97 -30.10
CA THR A 135 37.28 -1.59 -31.06
C THR A 135 36.76 -1.85 -32.46
N TYR A 136 36.83 -0.86 -33.35
CA TYR A 136 36.35 -0.96 -34.73
C TYR A 136 37.21 -0.13 -35.69
N LYS A 137 37.06 -0.38 -36.99
CA LYS A 137 37.74 0.36 -38.05
C LYS A 137 36.78 1.35 -38.70
N GLU A 138 37.22 2.58 -38.89
CA GLU A 138 36.49 3.65 -39.57
C GLU A 138 37.29 4.13 -40.78
N GLU A 139 36.61 4.34 -41.91
CA GLU A 139 37.23 4.79 -43.15
C GLU A 139 37.64 6.26 -43.05
N ILE A 140 38.88 6.58 -43.41
CA ILE A 140 39.35 7.97 -43.47
C ILE A 140 38.86 8.59 -44.78
N ILE A 141 37.91 9.52 -44.68
CA ILE A 141 37.48 10.34 -45.82
C ILE A 141 38.44 11.53 -45.95
N ASP A 142 39.35 11.49 -46.93
CA ASP A 142 40.17 12.63 -47.31
C ASP A 142 39.29 13.66 -48.06
N ASN A 143 38.81 14.68 -47.35
CA ASN A 143 38.19 15.84 -48.00
C ASN A 143 39.28 16.71 -48.63
N ASN A 144 39.64 16.44 -49.88
CA ASN A 144 40.47 17.32 -50.68
C ASN A 144 39.68 17.83 -51.90
N GLU A 145 38.71 18.71 -51.66
CA GLU A 145 38.30 19.70 -52.65
C GLU A 145 38.73 21.09 -52.15
N ASN A 146 39.74 21.62 -52.85
CA ASN A 146 40.16 23.00 -52.76
C ASN A 146 39.07 23.91 -53.33
N THR A 147 38.32 24.63 -52.48
CA THR A 147 37.79 25.94 -52.85
C THR A 147 38.29 26.98 -51.86
N GLY A 148 38.99 27.96 -52.42
CA GLY A 148 39.70 29.00 -51.69
C GLY A 148 38.80 29.83 -50.76
N SER A 149 39.38 30.12 -49.61
CA SER A 149 38.96 31.03 -48.55
C SER A 149 38.32 32.33 -49.01
N ASN A 150 37.30 32.78 -48.27
CA ASN A 150 37.35 34.12 -47.70
C ASN A 150 36.61 34.18 -46.36
N GLU A 151 37.34 34.55 -45.32
CA GLU A 151 36.82 34.96 -44.03
C GLU A 151 35.82 36.12 -44.19
N LYS A 152 34.68 36.03 -43.50
CA LYS A 152 34.15 37.16 -42.71
C LYS A 152 33.20 36.63 -41.64
N ASN A 153 33.55 36.99 -40.41
CA ASN A 153 32.65 37.01 -39.25
C ASN A 153 31.29 37.54 -39.64
N ASP A 154 30.22 36.95 -39.10
CA ASP A 154 29.09 37.73 -38.62
C ASP A 154 28.40 37.02 -37.45
N ASN A 155 28.50 37.66 -36.29
CA ASN A 155 27.49 37.53 -35.25
C ASN A 155 26.22 38.24 -35.75
N ASN A 156 25.09 37.65 -35.37
CA ASN A 156 23.82 38.29 -34.99
C ASN A 156 22.63 37.94 -35.90
N ASP A 157 21.70 37.17 -35.34
CA ASP A 157 20.31 37.10 -35.80
C ASP A 157 19.52 38.20 -35.09
N GLY A 158 18.97 39.11 -35.90
CA GLY A 158 18.10 40.19 -35.48
C GLY A 158 17.10 40.47 -36.58
N SER A 159 15.85 40.11 -36.31
CA SER A 159 14.60 40.77 -36.71
C SER A 159 14.33 41.04 -38.20
N ALA A 160 13.19 40.52 -38.63
CA ALA A 160 12.42 40.93 -39.81
C ALA A 160 12.29 42.46 -39.97
N ASN A 161 12.38 42.96 -41.21
CA ASN A 161 11.22 43.52 -41.93
C ASN A 161 11.49 43.85 -43.41
N SER A 162 10.40 43.72 -44.20
CA SER A 162 10.05 44.38 -45.47
C SER A 162 10.84 44.05 -46.75
N LYS A 163 10.14 43.48 -47.75
CA LYS A 163 9.68 44.10 -49.03
C LYS A 163 10.81 44.14 -50.08
N ASP A 164 10.61 43.93 -51.37
CA ASP A 164 9.44 43.75 -52.23
C ASP A 164 9.98 43.16 -53.55
N ASP A 165 9.05 42.62 -54.34
CA ASP A 165 9.02 42.56 -55.81
C ASP A 165 9.93 41.65 -56.66
N GLY A 166 9.24 41.01 -57.62
CA GLY A 166 9.72 40.78 -58.99
C GLY A 166 10.26 39.38 -59.25
N ASN A 167 9.45 38.38 -59.61
CA ASN A 167 8.77 38.14 -60.90
C ASN A 167 9.66 37.50 -61.99
N ASP A 168 9.07 36.45 -62.60
CA ASP A 168 9.27 35.88 -63.94
C ASP A 168 10.58 35.14 -64.28
N THR A 169 10.51 33.80 -64.48
CA THR A 169 10.20 33.08 -65.74
C THR A 169 11.26 33.36 -66.82
N SER A 170 12.14 32.41 -67.09
CA SER A 170 11.98 31.23 -67.97
C SER A 170 12.79 31.44 -69.24
N ASP A 171 13.23 30.30 -69.77
CA ASP A 171 13.46 30.00 -71.17
C ASP A 171 14.86 30.06 -71.79
N ASN A 172 15.10 28.91 -72.44
CA ASN A 172 15.76 28.69 -73.72
C ASN A 172 17.29 28.79 -73.75
N SER A 173 17.99 27.66 -73.84
CA SER A 173 18.07 26.67 -74.94
C SER A 173 19.15 27.03 -75.96
N LYS A 174 19.82 25.96 -76.40
CA LYS A 174 20.67 25.85 -77.60
C LYS A 174 22.04 26.51 -77.51
N ASP A 175 23.05 26.04 -78.21
CA ASP A 175 23.45 24.78 -78.88
C ASP A 175 24.88 25.09 -79.34
N ASP A 176 25.51 24.14 -80.03
CA ASP A 176 26.77 24.24 -80.77
C ASP A 176 28.01 23.94 -79.91
N GLY A 177 28.83 22.94 -80.19
CA GLY A 177 28.94 22.12 -81.41
C GLY A 177 30.42 21.79 -81.64
N ASN A 178 30.62 20.65 -82.30
CA ASN A 178 31.86 20.08 -82.83
C ASN A 178 32.83 19.38 -81.87
N ASP A 179 33.00 18.05 -81.92
CA ASP A 179 33.39 17.15 -83.04
C ASP A 179 34.92 17.09 -83.20
N THR A 180 35.53 15.96 -82.82
CA THR A 180 36.35 15.13 -83.72
C THR A 180 36.99 13.91 -83.01
N SER A 181 36.69 12.74 -83.60
CA SER A 181 37.56 11.59 -83.93
C SER A 181 38.41 10.86 -82.87
N ASP A 182 38.03 9.59 -82.66
CA ASP A 182 38.82 8.36 -82.86
C ASP A 182 40.31 8.34 -82.49
N ASN A 183 40.67 7.52 -81.50
CA ASN A 183 41.16 6.16 -81.75
C ASN A 183 41.59 5.43 -80.46
N ASN A 184 41.18 4.17 -80.38
CA ASN A 184 41.75 3.16 -79.49
C ASN A 184 43.26 3.01 -79.74
N LYS A 185 44.06 2.99 -78.66
CA LYS A 185 44.79 1.78 -78.20
C LYS A 185 45.76 2.09 -77.06
N ASP A 186 45.49 1.39 -75.97
CA ASP A 186 46.39 0.55 -75.16
C ASP A 186 47.72 1.08 -74.62
N ASP A 187 47.73 0.98 -73.29
CA ASP A 187 48.71 0.33 -72.43
C ASP A 187 49.93 1.11 -71.96
N GLY A 188 49.96 1.33 -70.64
CA GLY A 188 51.16 1.68 -69.91
C GLY A 188 50.91 2.21 -68.50
N ASN A 189 50.42 1.34 -67.62
CA ASN A 189 50.72 1.22 -66.19
C ASN A 189 51.13 2.50 -65.40
N ASP A 190 50.33 2.86 -64.39
CA ASP A 190 50.87 3.09 -63.05
C ASP A 190 49.77 2.84 -62.01
N ASP A 191 49.97 1.74 -61.27
CA ASP A 191 49.28 1.41 -60.03
C ASP A 191 49.29 2.62 -59.09
N LYS A 192 48.12 3.22 -58.87
CA LYS A 192 47.85 3.90 -57.61
C LYS A 192 46.90 3.02 -56.82
N ASP A 193 47.50 2.18 -55.99
CA ASP A 193 46.87 1.60 -54.81
C ASP A 193 46.07 2.69 -54.10
N ASN A 194 44.76 2.71 -54.32
CA ASN A 194 43.86 3.39 -53.42
C ASN A 194 43.69 2.48 -52.22
N GLN A 195 44.72 2.43 -51.35
CA GLN A 195 44.59 1.81 -50.04
C GLN A 195 43.51 2.59 -49.29
N GLU A 196 42.30 2.02 -49.20
CA GLU A 196 41.30 2.45 -48.22
C GLU A 196 41.98 2.53 -46.85
N LYS A 197 42.20 3.75 -46.39
CA LYS A 197 42.96 4.01 -45.18
C LYS A 197 41.97 3.95 -44.03
N PHE A 198 41.97 2.85 -43.29
CA PHE A 198 41.13 2.69 -42.11
C PHE A 198 41.88 3.15 -40.85
N GLU A 199 41.20 3.90 -39.98
CA GLU A 199 41.66 4.23 -38.64
C GLU A 199 41.00 3.30 -37.61
N GLU A 200 41.78 2.73 -36.69
CA GLU A 200 41.24 1.98 -35.56
C GLU A 200 40.74 2.94 -34.48
N LYS A 201 39.47 2.82 -34.12
CA LYS A 201 38.81 3.59 -33.06
C LYS A 201 38.46 2.67 -31.90
N THR A 202 38.55 3.21 -30.69
CA THR A 202 38.14 2.53 -29.46
C THR A 202 37.16 3.40 -28.68
N VAL A 203 36.04 2.80 -28.28
CA VAL A 203 35.04 3.43 -27.42
C VAL A 203 34.87 2.59 -26.15
N VAL A 204 34.81 3.26 -25.00
CA VAL A 204 34.72 2.61 -23.69
C VAL A 204 33.45 3.06 -22.98
N TYR A 205 32.57 2.10 -22.70
CA TYR A 205 31.37 2.29 -21.89
C TYR A 205 31.56 1.66 -20.53
N SER A 206 30.98 2.26 -19.50
CA SER A 206 31.05 1.68 -18.16
C SER A 206 29.84 2.02 -17.31
N ILE A 207 29.40 1.04 -16.53
CA ILE A 207 28.25 1.16 -15.63
C ILE A 207 28.62 0.68 -14.23
N ASN A 208 28.14 1.39 -13.21
CA ASN A 208 28.28 0.98 -11.82
C ASN A 208 27.15 0.02 -11.44
N VAL A 209 27.50 -1.23 -11.16
CA VAL A 209 26.58 -2.25 -10.68
C VAL A 209 26.63 -2.31 -9.15
N GLN A 210 25.51 -1.99 -8.50
CA GLN A 210 25.31 -2.16 -7.07
C GLN A 210 24.84 -3.58 -6.77
N VAL A 211 25.58 -4.31 -5.93
CA VAL A 211 25.20 -5.63 -5.45
C VAL A 211 24.48 -5.51 -4.12
N THR A 212 23.19 -5.86 -4.11
CA THR A 212 22.26 -5.55 -3.01
C THR A 212 21.77 -6.80 -2.28
N THR A 213 21.02 -6.61 -1.19
CA THR A 213 20.40 -7.71 -0.42
C THR A 213 18.94 -7.38 -0.09
N PRO A 214 18.07 -7.25 -1.11
CA PRO A 214 16.70 -6.83 -0.93
C PRO A 214 15.89 -7.90 -0.18
N LYS A 215 15.04 -7.44 0.72
CA LYS A 215 14.13 -8.28 1.52
C LYS A 215 12.83 -7.57 1.81
N LEU A 216 11.77 -8.35 1.94
CA LEU A 216 10.48 -7.84 2.39
C LEU A 216 10.55 -7.41 3.86
N LYS A 217 9.99 -6.25 4.19
CA LYS A 217 9.81 -5.82 5.58
C LYS A 217 8.89 -6.77 6.35
N SER A 218 7.93 -7.38 5.66
CA SER A 218 7.15 -8.51 6.16
C SER A 218 6.75 -9.45 5.02
N SER A 219 6.93 -10.75 5.21
CA SER A 219 6.47 -11.80 4.27
C SER A 219 5.04 -12.28 4.56
N LYS A 220 4.44 -11.87 5.68
CA LYS A 220 3.05 -12.18 6.06
C LYS A 220 2.31 -10.89 6.39
N ILE A 221 1.33 -10.53 5.55
CA ILE A 221 0.66 -9.23 5.62
C ILE A 221 -0.85 -9.45 5.80
N GLY A 222 -1.40 -8.88 6.87
CA GLY A 222 -2.85 -8.80 7.06
C GLY A 222 -3.40 -7.49 6.50
N ILE A 223 -4.51 -7.55 5.78
CA ILE A 223 -5.30 -6.37 5.38
C ILE A 223 -6.78 -6.58 5.69
N VAL A 224 -7.53 -5.49 5.75
CA VAL A 224 -8.99 -5.51 5.95
C VAL A 224 -9.69 -5.21 4.61
N ILE A 225 -10.83 -5.86 4.37
CA ILE A 225 -11.66 -5.57 3.19
C ILE A 225 -11.91 -4.06 3.03
N ASN A 226 -11.79 -3.55 1.81
CA ASN A 226 -11.97 -2.15 1.45
C ASN A 226 -11.09 -1.15 2.23
N SER A 227 -10.03 -1.61 2.91
CA SER A 227 -9.05 -0.72 3.53
C SER A 227 -7.96 -0.32 2.53
N LYS A 228 -7.43 0.89 2.68
CA LYS A 228 -6.32 1.44 1.89
C LYS A 228 -5.14 1.76 2.80
N GLY A 229 -3.96 1.94 2.22
CA GLY A 229 -2.76 2.43 2.92
C GLY A 229 -1.80 1.35 3.43
N THR A 230 -2.08 0.06 3.16
CA THR A 230 -1.09 -1.01 3.42
C THR A 230 -0.27 -1.24 2.16
N LYS A 231 1.06 -1.32 2.32
CA LYS A 231 1.99 -1.60 1.22
C LYS A 231 2.81 -2.87 1.48
N VAL A 232 3.25 -3.51 0.39
CA VAL A 232 4.37 -4.45 0.41
C VAL A 232 5.67 -3.66 0.29
N GLU A 233 6.37 -3.52 1.41
CA GLU A 233 7.61 -2.74 1.50
C GLU A 233 8.83 -3.66 1.34
N VAL A 234 9.81 -3.20 0.55
CA VAL A 234 11.13 -3.82 0.38
C VAL A 234 12.18 -2.93 1.07
N THR A 235 13.22 -3.55 1.59
CA THR A 235 14.38 -2.88 2.20
C THR A 235 15.66 -3.55 1.74
N GLY A 236 16.77 -2.81 1.70
CA GLY A 236 18.08 -3.36 1.31
C GLY A 236 18.25 -3.55 -0.20
N ASN A 237 17.31 -3.05 -1.00
CA ASN A 237 17.47 -2.78 -2.43
C ASN A 237 18.32 -1.53 -2.69
N ALA A 238 18.72 -1.32 -3.94
CA ALA A 238 19.38 -0.09 -4.37
C ALA A 238 18.44 1.12 -4.18
N SER A 239 19.02 2.30 -3.91
CA SER A 239 18.30 3.53 -3.60
C SER A 239 18.23 4.52 -4.77
N SER A 240 18.42 4.07 -6.01
CA SER A 240 18.51 4.95 -7.17
C SER A 240 17.14 5.21 -7.81
N GLU A 241 17.00 6.40 -8.41
CA GLU A 241 15.72 7.07 -8.71
C GLU A 241 14.91 6.44 -9.86
N ARG A 242 15.37 5.33 -10.46
CA ARG A 242 14.61 4.52 -11.42
C ARG A 242 14.31 3.14 -10.84
N ASP A 243 13.73 3.07 -9.64
CA ASP A 243 13.33 1.81 -8.98
C ASP A 243 12.65 0.87 -9.99
N ARG A 244 13.40 -0.09 -10.53
CA ARG A 244 12.94 -1.12 -11.47
C ARG A 244 12.16 -2.20 -10.73
N MET A 245 11.26 -1.77 -9.84
CA MET A 245 10.47 -2.60 -8.97
C MET A 245 9.09 -2.84 -9.56
N PHE A 246 8.67 -4.10 -9.54
CA PHE A 246 7.36 -4.51 -10.05
C PHE A 246 6.64 -5.34 -9.03
N TYR A 247 5.32 -5.27 -9.09
CA TYR A 247 4.45 -6.01 -8.21
C TYR A 247 3.49 -6.87 -9.02
N ALA A 248 3.27 -8.09 -8.56
CA ALA A 248 2.28 -9.00 -9.11
C ALA A 248 1.48 -9.66 -8.00
N THR A 249 0.35 -10.23 -8.37
CA THR A 249 -0.41 -11.16 -7.54
C THR A 249 -0.75 -12.41 -8.33
N ASP A 250 -0.93 -13.53 -7.63
CA ASP A 250 -1.39 -14.78 -8.24
C ASP A 250 -2.80 -14.69 -8.83
N SER A 251 -3.64 -13.74 -8.37
CA SER A 251 -4.94 -13.47 -9.00
C SER A 251 -5.48 -12.07 -8.69
N ARG A 252 -5.93 -11.36 -9.73
CA ARG A 252 -6.55 -10.03 -9.62
C ARG A 252 -8.03 -10.06 -9.18
N LYS A 253 -8.63 -11.24 -9.05
CA LYS A 253 -10.06 -11.37 -8.69
C LYS A 253 -10.30 -10.83 -7.27
N ASN A 254 -10.94 -9.66 -7.18
CA ASN A 254 -11.22 -8.93 -5.94
C ASN A 254 -9.97 -8.47 -5.17
N PHE A 255 -8.80 -8.39 -5.81
CA PHE A 255 -7.53 -8.06 -5.19
C PHE A 255 -6.65 -7.27 -6.17
N SER A 256 -5.97 -6.24 -5.69
CA SER A 256 -4.97 -5.51 -6.47
C SER A 256 -3.74 -5.15 -5.65
N VAL A 257 -2.62 -5.03 -6.36
CA VAL A 257 -1.36 -4.51 -5.85
C VAL A 257 -0.83 -3.47 -6.84
N ASN A 258 -0.88 -2.18 -6.49
CA ASN A 258 -0.39 -1.10 -7.36
C ASN A 258 0.76 -0.35 -6.68
N ASN A 259 1.96 -0.47 -7.26
CA ASN A 259 3.20 0.06 -6.68
C ASN A 259 3.31 -0.27 -5.18
N GLY A 260 3.18 -1.57 -4.87
CA GLY A 260 3.14 -2.12 -3.52
C GLY A 260 1.83 -1.90 -2.74
N ASN A 261 0.97 -0.95 -3.11
CA ASN A 261 -0.28 -0.68 -2.41
C ASN A 261 -1.29 -1.81 -2.58
N LEU A 262 -1.75 -2.36 -1.47
CA LEU A 262 -2.70 -3.47 -1.43
C LEU A 262 -4.14 -2.98 -1.31
N TYR A 263 -5.03 -3.60 -2.06
CA TYR A 263 -6.47 -3.40 -1.94
C TYR A 263 -7.23 -4.70 -2.22
N ALA A 264 -8.31 -4.95 -1.48
CA ALA A 264 -9.14 -6.13 -1.66
C ALA A 264 -10.60 -5.89 -1.27
N THR A 265 -11.53 -6.44 -2.03
CA THR A 265 -12.99 -6.27 -1.81
C THR A 265 -13.66 -7.48 -1.18
N LYS A 266 -12.97 -8.63 -1.11
CA LYS A 266 -13.45 -9.87 -0.48
C LYS A 266 -12.39 -10.49 0.43
N THR A 267 -12.83 -11.30 1.38
CA THR A 267 -11.95 -12.10 2.25
C THR A 267 -11.27 -13.20 1.43
N GLN A 268 -9.95 -13.29 1.50
CA GLN A 268 -9.14 -14.22 0.70
C GLN A 268 -7.69 -14.22 1.17
N THR A 269 -6.93 -15.23 0.75
CA THR A 269 -5.47 -15.24 0.82
C THR A 269 -4.92 -15.16 -0.60
N ARG A 270 -3.88 -14.35 -0.79
CA ARG A 270 -3.19 -14.14 -2.07
C ARG A 270 -1.70 -14.14 -1.85
N ASN A 271 -0.96 -14.57 -2.85
CA ASN A 271 0.46 -14.30 -2.90
C ASN A 271 0.67 -12.99 -3.68
N VAL A 272 1.60 -12.18 -3.17
CA VAL A 272 2.11 -11.00 -3.85
C VAL A 272 3.59 -11.22 -4.11
N TYR A 273 4.01 -10.89 -5.32
CA TYR A 273 5.37 -11.05 -5.78
C TYR A 273 5.96 -9.67 -6.07
N VAL A 274 7.23 -9.49 -5.73
CA VAL A 274 7.95 -8.24 -5.95
C VAL A 274 9.23 -8.56 -6.70
N TYR A 275 9.34 -8.09 -7.94
CA TYR A 275 10.63 -8.08 -8.64
C TYR A 275 11.41 -6.85 -8.17
N VAL A 276 12.68 -7.07 -7.83
CA VAL A 276 13.61 -6.02 -7.36
C VAL A 276 15.04 -6.53 -7.55
N ASP A 277 15.92 -5.68 -8.10
CA ASP A 277 17.34 -5.93 -8.31
C ASP A 277 17.63 -7.34 -8.88
N GLY A 278 16.90 -7.79 -9.90
CA GLY A 278 17.14 -9.09 -10.53
C GLY A 278 16.68 -10.34 -9.75
N ILE A 279 15.97 -10.19 -8.61
CA ILE A 279 15.30 -11.28 -7.90
C ILE A 279 13.80 -11.05 -7.75
N ILE A 280 13.07 -12.11 -7.35
CA ILE A 280 11.63 -12.05 -7.08
C ILE A 280 11.36 -12.50 -5.65
N LEU A 281 10.83 -11.60 -4.85
CA LEU A 281 10.41 -11.83 -3.47
C LEU A 281 8.92 -12.19 -3.38
N LYS A 282 8.53 -13.01 -2.41
CA LYS A 282 7.15 -13.45 -2.19
C LYS A 282 6.60 -13.09 -0.81
N ALA A 283 5.46 -12.41 -0.78
CA ALA A 283 4.64 -12.15 0.40
C ALA A 283 3.32 -12.92 0.35
N SER A 284 2.85 -13.43 1.49
CA SER A 284 1.49 -13.93 1.67
C SER A 284 0.61 -12.83 2.28
N VAL A 285 -0.46 -12.46 1.57
CA VAL A 285 -1.42 -11.44 1.99
C VAL A 285 -2.75 -12.09 2.34
N LYS A 286 -3.21 -11.91 3.58
CA LYS A 286 -4.51 -12.40 4.04
C LYS A 286 -5.46 -11.23 4.28
N CYS A 287 -6.45 -11.11 3.39
CA CYS A 287 -7.54 -10.14 3.49
C CYS A 287 -8.66 -10.69 4.36
N THR A 288 -9.05 -9.92 5.39
CA THR A 288 -10.05 -10.33 6.38
C THR A 288 -11.14 -9.27 6.58
N ASN A 289 -12.17 -9.63 7.34
CA ASN A 289 -13.23 -8.70 7.76
C ASN A 289 -13.38 -8.74 9.29
N PRO A 290 -12.41 -8.18 10.03
CA PRO A 290 -12.41 -8.24 11.48
C PRO A 290 -13.56 -7.40 12.04
N LYS A 291 -14.21 -7.90 13.09
CA LYS A 291 -15.31 -7.22 13.76
C LYS A 291 -15.08 -7.12 15.26
N ILE A 292 -15.31 -5.93 15.80
CA ILE A 292 -15.54 -5.77 17.24
C ILE A 292 -17.01 -6.08 17.50
N VAL A 293 -17.27 -6.95 18.49
CA VAL A 293 -18.61 -7.47 18.79
C VAL A 293 -19.61 -6.37 19.16
N ARG A 294 -19.14 -5.20 19.62
CA ARG A 294 -19.97 -4.04 19.97
C ARG A 294 -19.28 -2.73 19.62
N ASN A 295 -20.08 -1.73 19.29
CA ASN A 295 -19.60 -0.39 18.94
C ASN A 295 -19.38 0.50 20.18
N ILE A 296 -19.88 0.06 21.35
CA ILE A 296 -19.68 0.73 22.65
C ILE A 296 -19.49 -0.28 23.79
N ALA A 297 -18.74 0.14 24.81
CA ALA A 297 -18.62 -0.55 26.09
C ALA A 297 -19.17 0.32 27.23
N VAL A 298 -20.05 -0.24 28.04
CA VAL A 298 -20.57 0.41 29.26
C VAL A 298 -20.19 -0.46 30.46
N LEU A 299 -19.36 0.10 31.36
CA LEU A 299 -18.79 -0.59 32.51
C LEU A 299 -19.13 0.14 33.80
N LYS A 300 -19.33 -0.61 34.89
CA LYS A 300 -19.25 -0.03 36.25
C LYS A 300 -17.80 0.27 36.60
N LYS A 301 -17.56 1.25 37.47
CA LYS A 301 -16.24 1.45 38.10
C LYS A 301 -15.77 0.12 38.72
N GLY A 302 -14.52 -0.26 38.48
CA GLY A 302 -13.92 -1.51 38.93
C GLY A 302 -14.23 -2.74 38.05
N GLN A 303 -15.30 -2.72 37.25
CA GLN A 303 -15.69 -3.84 36.40
C GLN A 303 -14.71 -4.01 35.25
N SER A 304 -14.47 -5.28 34.88
CA SER A 304 -13.72 -5.64 33.68
C SER A 304 -14.59 -6.35 32.66
N ALA A 305 -14.29 -6.20 31.38
CA ALA A 305 -14.90 -6.94 30.29
C ALA A 305 -13.92 -7.06 29.11
N SER A 306 -14.02 -8.16 28.36
CA SER A 306 -13.19 -8.38 27.18
C SER A 306 -14.00 -8.12 25.91
N TYR A 307 -13.42 -7.35 24.99
CA TYR A 307 -13.97 -7.07 23.68
C TYR A 307 -12.96 -7.53 22.64
N ALA A 308 -12.92 -8.84 22.42
CA ALA A 308 -11.98 -9.44 21.49
C ALA A 308 -12.29 -9.02 20.04
N LEU A 309 -11.25 -8.70 19.29
CA LEU A 309 -11.33 -8.60 17.84
C LEU A 309 -11.49 -10.02 17.27
N LYS A 310 -12.57 -10.27 16.54
CA LYS A 310 -12.81 -11.55 15.87
C LYS A 310 -12.49 -11.44 14.39
N GLY A 311 -11.89 -12.50 13.84
CA GLY A 311 -11.66 -12.62 12.39
C GLY A 311 -10.41 -11.90 11.88
N ALA A 312 -9.45 -11.57 12.74
CA ALA A 312 -8.15 -11.07 12.31
C ALA A 312 -7.35 -12.16 11.57
N SER A 313 -6.39 -11.75 10.74
CA SER A 313 -5.63 -12.65 9.86
C SER A 313 -4.77 -13.67 10.62
N GLY A 314 -4.26 -13.28 11.78
CA GLY A 314 -3.21 -14.00 12.52
C GLY A 314 -1.80 -13.75 11.96
N TYR A 315 -1.65 -12.93 10.92
CA TYR A 315 -0.35 -12.56 10.33
C TYR A 315 0.28 -11.36 11.04
N THR A 316 -0.55 -10.44 11.52
CA THR A 316 -0.10 -9.27 12.26
C THR A 316 -0.50 -9.38 13.73
N PRO A 317 0.35 -8.93 14.67
CA PRO A 317 -0.02 -8.89 16.08
C PRO A 317 -1.21 -7.97 16.32
N VAL A 318 -2.17 -8.41 17.12
CA VAL A 318 -3.25 -7.56 17.61
C VAL A 318 -2.73 -6.75 18.79
N SER A 319 -2.88 -5.43 18.73
CA SER A 319 -2.52 -4.53 19.83
C SER A 319 -3.74 -3.75 20.33
N TYR A 320 -3.71 -3.44 21.62
CA TYR A 320 -4.81 -2.83 22.35
C TYR A 320 -4.30 -1.63 23.14
N SER A 321 -5.05 -0.52 23.09
CA SER A 321 -4.76 0.66 23.91
C SER A 321 -6.03 1.43 24.25
N VAL A 322 -5.92 2.42 25.13
CA VAL A 322 -6.99 3.35 25.46
C VAL A 322 -6.47 4.78 25.35
N LYS A 323 -7.24 5.68 24.73
CA LYS A 323 -6.80 7.06 24.47
C LYS A 323 -6.54 7.85 25.76
N ASN A 324 -7.36 7.64 26.79
CA ASN A 324 -7.18 8.25 28.10
C ASN A 324 -7.26 7.18 29.21
N SER A 325 -6.11 6.90 29.82
CA SER A 325 -5.90 5.85 30.82
C SER A 325 -6.47 6.17 32.22
N LYS A 326 -6.90 7.42 32.43
CA LYS A 326 -7.57 7.88 33.66
C LYS A 326 -8.93 7.22 33.88
N TYR A 327 -9.65 6.95 32.80
CA TYR A 327 -11.01 6.42 32.85
C TYR A 327 -11.05 4.90 32.74
N ALA A 328 -10.19 4.29 31.93
CA ALA A 328 -10.10 2.85 31.78
C ALA A 328 -8.64 2.41 31.54
N SER A 329 -8.35 1.13 31.70
CA SER A 329 -7.13 0.49 31.21
C SER A 329 -7.48 -0.74 30.36
N VAL A 330 -6.52 -1.21 29.58
CA VAL A 330 -6.63 -2.48 28.86
C VAL A 330 -5.38 -3.33 29.05
N SER A 331 -5.55 -4.64 29.19
CA SER A 331 -4.45 -5.62 29.19
C SER A 331 -3.92 -5.88 27.77
N LYS A 332 -2.77 -6.57 27.67
CA LYS A 332 -2.24 -7.10 26.41
C LYS A 332 -3.22 -8.04 25.68
N THR A 333 -4.15 -8.65 26.41
CA THR A 333 -5.19 -9.56 25.88
C THR A 333 -6.51 -8.87 25.54
N GLY A 334 -6.59 -7.53 25.62
CA GLY A 334 -7.81 -6.78 25.29
C GLY A 334 -8.87 -6.78 26.40
N LYS A 335 -8.52 -7.15 27.64
CA LYS A 335 -9.42 -7.05 28.81
C LYS A 335 -9.45 -5.61 29.33
N ILE A 336 -10.58 -4.94 29.17
CA ILE A 336 -10.79 -3.55 29.57
C ILE A 336 -11.24 -3.53 31.03
N LYS A 337 -10.69 -2.62 31.85
CA LYS A 337 -11.12 -2.36 33.23
C LYS A 337 -11.52 -0.89 33.39
N GLY A 338 -12.72 -0.64 33.90
CA GLY A 338 -13.17 0.72 34.22
C GLY A 338 -12.53 1.22 35.52
N LYS A 339 -11.85 2.37 35.48
CA LYS A 339 -11.14 2.95 36.64
C LYS A 339 -11.90 4.11 37.28
N ARG A 340 -12.36 5.05 36.46
CA ARG A 340 -12.99 6.29 36.93
C ARG A 340 -14.18 6.64 36.04
N TYR A 341 -15.21 7.23 36.62
CA TYR A 341 -16.36 7.68 35.84
C TYR A 341 -15.94 8.67 34.75
N GLY A 342 -16.43 8.43 33.54
CA GLY A 342 -16.10 9.24 32.38
C GLY A 342 -16.11 8.42 31.09
N LYS A 343 -15.56 9.03 30.03
CA LYS A 343 -15.51 8.47 28.68
C LYS A 343 -14.07 8.41 28.20
N THR A 344 -13.71 7.33 27.52
CA THR A 344 -12.45 7.19 26.79
C THR A 344 -12.67 6.35 25.52
N THR A 345 -11.66 6.21 24.69
CA THR A 345 -11.74 5.42 23.44
C THR A 345 -10.83 4.22 23.56
N PHE A 346 -11.40 3.02 23.35
CA PHE A 346 -10.65 1.79 23.12
C PHE A 346 -10.14 1.78 21.68
N ILE A 347 -8.86 1.46 21.51
CA ILE A 347 -8.22 1.38 20.21
C ILE A 347 -7.70 -0.06 20.05
N VAL A 348 -8.09 -0.68 18.95
CA VAL A 348 -7.58 -1.98 18.51
C VAL A 348 -6.86 -1.78 17.20
N LYS A 349 -5.62 -2.26 17.09
CA LYS A 349 -4.90 -2.30 15.81
C LYS A 349 -4.56 -3.74 15.47
N ALA A 350 -4.89 -4.12 14.24
CA ALA A 350 -4.57 -5.41 13.64
C ALA A 350 -4.74 -5.27 12.12
N ASP A 351 -4.03 -6.09 11.37
CA ASP A 351 -4.13 -6.18 9.90
C ASP A 351 -4.00 -4.81 9.23
N ASN A 352 -3.04 -4.02 9.74
CA ASN A 352 -2.75 -2.65 9.31
C ASN A 352 -3.95 -1.70 9.35
N HIS A 353 -4.95 -2.03 10.18
CA HIS A 353 -6.15 -1.22 10.37
C HIS A 353 -6.34 -0.87 11.85
N THR A 354 -7.06 0.23 12.10
CA THR A 354 -7.35 0.73 13.44
C THR A 354 -8.86 0.81 13.65
N TRP A 355 -9.38 0.03 14.61
CA TRP A 355 -10.76 0.16 15.09
C TRP A 355 -10.82 0.98 16.37
N GLN A 356 -11.92 1.71 16.53
CA GLN A 356 -12.20 2.49 17.73
C GLN A 356 -13.57 2.12 18.30
N MET A 357 -13.65 2.06 19.63
CA MET A 357 -14.89 1.82 20.37
C MET A 357 -14.94 2.77 21.57
N GLU A 358 -16.08 3.42 21.80
CA GLU A 358 -16.23 4.26 23.01
C GLU A 358 -16.38 3.39 24.26
N ILE A 359 -15.64 3.73 25.32
CA ILE A 359 -15.80 3.17 26.66
C ILE A 359 -16.43 4.23 27.56
N TYR A 360 -17.54 3.86 28.17
CA TYR A 360 -18.21 4.62 29.21
C TYR A 360 -18.09 3.90 30.54
N VAL A 361 -17.44 4.54 31.51
CA VAL A 361 -17.40 4.06 32.89
C VAL A 361 -18.43 4.85 33.68
N VAL A 362 -19.45 4.15 34.18
CA VAL A 362 -20.67 4.75 34.73
C VAL A 362 -20.94 4.29 36.16
N LYS A 363 -21.86 4.99 36.83
CA LYS A 363 -22.40 4.58 38.13
C LYS A 363 -23.19 3.28 38.00
N THR A 364 -23.27 2.50 39.08
CA THR A 364 -24.03 1.23 39.13
C THR A 364 -25.49 1.41 38.72
N SER A 365 -26.12 2.52 39.11
CA SER A 365 -27.49 2.86 38.71
C SER A 365 -27.65 2.92 37.18
N ILE A 366 -26.80 3.71 36.51
CA ILE A 366 -26.81 3.83 35.05
C ILE A 366 -26.49 2.51 34.37
N TYR A 367 -25.54 1.73 34.89
CA TYR A 367 -25.25 0.40 34.35
C TYR A 367 -26.48 -0.50 34.38
N LYS A 368 -27.18 -0.61 35.54
CA LYS A 368 -28.41 -1.40 35.67
C LYS A 368 -29.48 -0.96 34.66
N THR A 369 -29.68 0.36 34.55
CA THR A 369 -30.64 0.95 33.60
C THR A 369 -30.32 0.58 32.16
N ILE A 370 -29.06 0.73 31.73
CA ILE A 370 -28.64 0.43 30.35
C ILE A 370 -28.68 -1.08 30.08
N THR A 371 -28.24 -1.91 31.03
CA THR A 371 -28.35 -3.37 30.90
C THR A 371 -29.80 -3.79 30.69
N LYS A 372 -30.75 -3.19 31.43
CA LYS A 372 -32.17 -3.47 31.23
C LYS A 372 -32.70 -2.96 29.89
N ALA A 373 -32.24 -1.79 29.46
CA ALA A 373 -32.58 -1.21 28.16
C ALA A 373 -32.20 -2.15 27.00
N TYR A 374 -30.99 -2.70 27.00
CA TYR A 374 -30.54 -3.72 26.05
C TYR A 374 -31.31 -5.04 26.16
N ALA A 375 -31.65 -5.47 27.37
CA ALA A 375 -32.41 -6.71 27.54
C ALA A 375 -33.80 -6.64 26.87
N TYR A 376 -34.46 -5.48 26.93
CA TYR A 376 -35.73 -5.27 26.25
C TYR A 376 -35.61 -5.20 24.72
N GLU A 377 -34.51 -4.62 24.21
CA GLU A 377 -34.19 -4.64 22.77
C GLU A 377 -33.93 -6.07 22.30
N LYS A 378 -33.09 -6.83 23.01
CA LYS A 378 -32.79 -8.24 22.70
C LYS A 378 -34.06 -9.10 22.72
N ALA A 379 -34.96 -8.85 23.68
CA ALA A 379 -36.24 -9.54 23.78
C ALA A 379 -37.29 -9.04 22.77
N LYS A 380 -36.96 -8.06 21.92
CA LYS A 380 -37.86 -7.46 20.93
C LYS A 380 -39.21 -7.06 21.53
N THR A 381 -39.16 -6.42 22.70
CA THR A 381 -40.33 -6.00 23.47
C THR A 381 -41.26 -5.15 22.62
N LYS A 382 -42.53 -5.57 22.48
CA LYS A 382 -43.49 -4.96 21.54
C LYS A 382 -43.95 -3.60 22.03
N TYR A 383 -44.12 -2.67 21.09
CA TYR A 383 -44.72 -1.37 21.38
C TYR A 383 -46.23 -1.53 21.58
N SER A 384 -46.77 -1.02 22.70
CA SER A 384 -48.22 -0.95 22.94
C SER A 384 -48.53 0.01 24.07
N GLN A 385 -49.38 1.02 23.81
CA GLN A 385 -49.87 1.92 24.84
C GLN A 385 -50.88 1.23 25.79
N PRO A 386 -51.89 0.48 25.33
CA PRO A 386 -52.82 -0.21 26.23
C PRO A 386 -52.14 -1.28 27.10
N LYS A 387 -51.14 -1.99 26.55
CA LYS A 387 -50.42 -3.05 27.27
C LYS A 387 -49.12 -2.55 27.90
N ARG A 388 -48.86 -1.24 27.98
CA ARG A 388 -47.55 -0.64 28.31
C ARG A 388 -46.92 -1.10 29.62
N MET A 389 -47.71 -1.57 30.58
CA MET A 389 -47.23 -2.11 31.86
C MET A 389 -47.05 -3.64 31.86
N LYS A 390 -47.70 -4.39 30.96
CA LYS A 390 -47.65 -5.86 30.88
C LYS A 390 -46.26 -6.38 30.48
N LYS A 391 -45.95 -7.64 30.81
CA LYS A 391 -44.71 -8.34 30.39
C LYS A 391 -44.66 -8.44 28.86
N GLY A 392 -43.49 -8.19 28.27
CA GLY A 392 -43.30 -8.24 26.81
C GLY A 392 -43.81 -7.00 26.04
N TYR A 393 -44.42 -6.04 26.72
CA TYR A 393 -44.94 -4.80 26.11
C TYR A 393 -44.39 -3.55 26.82
N ALA A 394 -44.24 -2.47 26.05
CA ALA A 394 -43.93 -1.15 26.57
C ALA A 394 -44.43 -0.06 25.60
N ASP A 395 -44.65 1.15 26.09
CA ASP A 395 -44.61 2.34 25.24
C ASP A 395 -43.32 3.12 25.50
N CYS A 396 -43.13 4.26 24.83
CA CYS A 396 -41.89 5.03 24.93
C CYS A 396 -41.52 5.39 26.38
N SER A 397 -42.51 5.77 27.19
CA SER A 397 -42.32 6.25 28.55
C SER A 397 -42.33 5.14 29.59
N SER A 398 -43.14 4.09 29.41
CA SER A 398 -43.11 2.91 30.27
C SER A 398 -41.84 2.09 30.08
N TYR A 399 -41.28 2.07 28.87
CA TYR A 399 -39.96 1.51 28.60
C TYR A 399 -38.88 2.19 29.45
N VAL A 400 -38.81 3.52 29.38
CA VAL A 400 -37.85 4.33 30.14
C VAL A 400 -38.04 4.12 31.65
N TRP A 401 -39.28 4.20 32.13
CA TRP A 401 -39.61 3.98 33.54
C TRP A 401 -39.19 2.57 34.02
N LYS A 402 -39.50 1.52 33.25
CA LYS A 402 -39.12 0.13 33.57
C LYS A 402 -37.60 -0.04 33.66
N CYS A 403 -36.84 0.63 32.80
CA CYS A 403 -35.37 0.61 32.85
C CYS A 403 -34.85 1.33 34.11
N TYR A 404 -35.38 2.52 34.41
CA TYR A 404 -34.92 3.35 35.52
C TYR A 404 -35.36 2.87 36.91
N LYS A 405 -36.49 2.14 36.99
CA LYS A 405 -36.92 1.44 38.21
C LYS A 405 -35.83 0.50 38.75
N THR A 406 -35.05 -0.12 37.88
CA THR A 406 -33.92 -1.00 38.31
C THR A 406 -32.81 -0.25 39.06
N ALA A 407 -32.81 1.08 38.95
CA ALA A 407 -31.91 2.00 39.63
C ALA A 407 -32.61 2.79 40.74
N GLY A 408 -33.84 2.43 41.12
CA GLY A 408 -34.63 3.13 42.15
C GLY A 408 -35.19 4.48 41.71
N ILE A 409 -35.26 4.76 40.40
CA ILE A 409 -35.83 6.00 39.86
C ILE A 409 -37.20 5.72 39.25
N TYR A 410 -38.21 6.36 39.81
CA TYR A 410 -39.63 6.09 39.51
C TYR A 410 -40.34 7.28 38.84
N PHE A 411 -39.63 8.40 38.63
CA PHE A 411 -40.19 9.61 38.00
C PHE A 411 -41.48 10.16 38.64
N GLY A 412 -41.64 9.96 39.95
CA GLY A 412 -42.78 10.43 40.74
C GLY A 412 -43.83 9.35 41.06
N ASP A 413 -43.80 8.19 40.40
CA ASP A 413 -44.79 7.12 40.64
C ASP A 413 -44.11 5.73 40.67
N LYS A 414 -44.21 5.06 41.82
CA LYS A 414 -43.59 3.75 42.07
C LYS A 414 -44.34 2.56 41.44
N SER A 415 -45.61 2.75 41.13
CA SER A 415 -46.53 1.68 40.70
C SER A 415 -46.83 1.75 39.21
N TYR A 416 -46.88 2.95 38.64
CA TYR A 416 -47.26 3.16 37.25
C TYR A 416 -46.29 4.10 36.52
N ALA A 417 -46.08 3.87 35.22
CA ALA A 417 -45.19 4.71 34.44
C ALA A 417 -45.85 6.05 34.05
N PRO A 418 -45.26 7.21 34.40
CA PRO A 418 -45.77 8.49 33.93
C PRO A 418 -45.64 8.65 32.40
N THR A 419 -46.32 9.65 31.85
CA THR A 419 -46.16 10.01 30.42
C THR A 419 -44.76 10.58 30.16
N ALA A 420 -44.30 10.55 28.89
CA ALA A 420 -43.02 11.16 28.50
C ALA A 420 -42.90 12.64 28.93
N ALA A 421 -43.99 13.39 28.81
CA ALA A 421 -44.07 14.78 29.24
C ALA A 421 -43.91 14.93 30.77
N ASN A 422 -44.54 14.04 31.56
CA ASN A 422 -44.41 14.05 33.02
C ASN A 422 -43.02 13.60 33.49
N ILE A 423 -42.37 12.66 32.79
CA ILE A 423 -40.96 12.31 33.06
C ILE A 423 -40.05 13.54 32.81
N ALA A 424 -40.29 14.31 31.74
CA ALA A 424 -39.56 15.54 31.48
C ALA A 424 -39.83 16.64 32.53
N LYS A 425 -41.08 16.77 32.98
CA LYS A 425 -41.47 17.69 34.06
C LYS A 425 -40.78 17.28 35.37
N TRP A 426 -40.78 15.99 35.71
CA TRP A 426 -40.04 15.46 36.85
C TRP A 426 -38.55 15.80 36.77
N CYS A 427 -37.92 15.62 35.59
CA CYS A 427 -36.52 15.99 35.42
C CYS A 427 -36.29 17.49 35.65
N THR A 428 -37.20 18.35 35.20
CA THR A 428 -37.12 19.80 35.40
C THR A 428 -37.22 20.14 36.90
N ASN A 429 -38.28 19.65 37.55
CA ASN A 429 -38.56 19.93 38.96
C ASN A 429 -37.46 19.42 39.90
N ASN A 430 -36.79 18.31 39.53
CA ASN A 430 -35.71 17.71 40.33
C ASN A 430 -34.31 18.24 39.97
N LYS A 431 -34.21 19.37 39.24
CA LYS A 431 -32.94 19.97 38.80
C LYS A 431 -32.06 18.97 38.01
N ARG A 432 -32.70 18.09 37.22
CA ARG A 432 -32.10 17.07 36.33
C ARG A 432 -32.23 17.42 34.85
N ALA A 433 -32.98 18.45 34.48
CA ALA A 433 -33.04 18.95 33.12
C ALA A 433 -31.70 19.58 32.70
N LEU A 434 -31.30 19.35 31.45
CA LEU A 434 -30.09 19.90 30.86
C LEU A 434 -30.44 21.08 29.94
N LYS A 435 -29.54 22.07 29.85
CA LYS A 435 -29.71 23.23 28.98
C LYS A 435 -29.62 22.79 27.52
N LEU A 436 -30.74 22.83 26.79
CA LEU A 436 -30.84 22.29 25.43
C LEU A 436 -29.88 22.98 24.45
N SER A 437 -29.68 24.29 24.58
CA SER A 437 -28.77 25.07 23.71
C SER A 437 -27.32 24.57 23.79
N THR A 438 -26.92 23.93 24.89
CA THR A 438 -25.58 23.35 25.05
C THR A 438 -25.32 22.16 24.12
N TYR A 439 -26.38 21.51 23.65
CA TYR A 439 -26.32 20.30 22.83
C TYR A 439 -26.46 20.62 21.35
N ASN A 440 -27.44 21.44 20.93
CA ASN A 440 -27.63 21.88 19.55
C ASN A 440 -27.43 20.76 18.49
N GLY A 441 -28.03 19.59 18.69
CA GLY A 441 -27.88 18.43 17.79
C GLY A 441 -26.56 17.65 17.92
N LYS A 442 -25.71 17.98 18.91
CA LYS A 442 -24.41 17.34 19.15
C LYS A 442 -24.49 16.35 20.32
N SER A 443 -24.19 15.08 20.06
CA SER A 443 -24.21 14.04 21.10
C SER A 443 -22.94 13.98 21.96
N THR A 444 -21.89 14.73 21.63
CA THR A 444 -20.59 14.67 22.31
C THR A 444 -20.65 14.99 23.81
N LYS A 445 -21.69 15.73 24.25
CA LYS A 445 -21.95 16.09 25.66
C LYS A 445 -22.99 15.21 26.34
N LEU A 446 -23.67 14.34 25.59
CA LEU A 446 -24.61 13.37 26.15
C LEU A 446 -23.84 12.26 26.87
N LYS A 447 -24.45 11.75 27.93
CA LYS A 447 -23.94 10.62 28.70
C LYS A 447 -24.93 9.46 28.61
N PRO A 448 -24.47 8.21 28.55
CA PRO A 448 -25.37 7.07 28.58
C PRO A 448 -26.34 7.15 29.77
N GLY A 449 -27.61 6.93 29.49
CA GLY A 449 -28.73 7.15 30.41
C GLY A 449 -29.49 8.46 30.16
N ASP A 450 -28.86 9.50 29.61
CA ASP A 450 -29.58 10.76 29.33
C ASP A 450 -30.85 10.50 28.50
N LEU A 451 -31.93 11.16 28.87
CA LEU A 451 -33.23 11.05 28.23
C LEU A 451 -33.43 12.20 27.26
N ILE A 452 -33.83 11.88 26.03
CA ILE A 452 -34.14 12.87 25.00
C ILE A 452 -35.66 12.86 24.78
N PHE A 453 -36.29 14.02 24.94
CA PHE A 453 -37.73 14.18 24.81
C PHE A 453 -38.06 14.92 23.51
N TYR A 454 -38.99 14.41 22.73
CA TYR A 454 -39.32 14.94 21.41
C TYR A 454 -40.70 15.57 21.37
N LYS A 455 -40.80 16.72 20.68
CA LYS A 455 -42.07 17.44 20.48
C LYS A 455 -42.99 16.67 19.55
N LYS A 456 -44.32 16.74 19.73
CA LYS A 456 -45.33 16.32 18.73
C LYS A 456 -44.96 16.88 17.35
N ARG A 457 -45.07 16.06 16.29
CA ARG A 457 -44.62 16.45 14.93
C ARG A 457 -45.50 17.55 14.36
N VAL A 458 -46.82 17.40 14.54
CA VAL A 458 -47.83 18.32 14.03
C VAL A 458 -48.79 18.69 15.16
N GLY A 459 -49.08 19.98 15.28
CA GLY A 459 -50.02 20.52 16.26
C GLY A 459 -49.54 20.50 17.72
N LYS A 460 -50.47 20.83 18.62
CA LYS A 460 -50.26 20.84 20.08
C LYS A 460 -50.98 19.65 20.72
N ASN A 461 -50.39 19.05 21.75
CA ASN A 461 -50.99 17.95 22.49
C ASN A 461 -51.41 18.32 23.93
N GLY A 462 -51.32 19.61 24.30
CA GLY A 462 -51.64 20.11 25.64
C GLY A 462 -50.69 19.67 26.77
N ARG A 463 -49.68 18.83 26.48
CA ARG A 463 -48.74 18.31 27.49
C ARG A 463 -47.53 19.21 27.66
N TYR A 464 -46.82 19.04 28.77
CA TYR A 464 -45.59 19.78 29.08
C TYR A 464 -44.63 19.81 27.87
N LYS A 465 -44.29 21.03 27.42
CA LYS A 465 -43.42 21.33 26.26
C LYS A 465 -43.83 20.66 24.94
N ASN A 466 -45.11 20.35 24.77
CA ASN A 466 -45.65 19.62 23.61
C ASN A 466 -44.98 18.25 23.39
N ILE A 467 -44.53 17.58 24.46
CA ILE A 467 -43.76 16.33 24.37
C ILE A 467 -44.68 15.16 24.04
N GLU A 468 -44.27 14.34 23.07
CA GLU A 468 -44.98 13.11 22.66
C GLU A 468 -44.14 11.84 22.82
N HIS A 469 -42.81 11.95 22.72
CA HIS A 469 -41.93 10.78 22.73
C HIS A 469 -40.71 10.98 23.64
N VAL A 470 -40.16 9.89 24.14
CA VAL A 470 -38.90 9.86 24.89
C VAL A 470 -38.02 8.71 24.42
N SER A 471 -36.71 8.94 24.40
CA SER A 471 -35.69 7.92 24.17
C SER A 471 -34.59 7.99 25.24
N MET A 472 -33.80 6.92 25.33
CA MET A 472 -32.61 6.87 26.18
C MET A 472 -31.36 6.86 25.31
N TYR A 473 -30.46 7.82 25.52
CA TYR A 473 -29.15 7.83 24.90
C TYR A 473 -28.25 6.77 25.54
N ILE A 474 -27.57 5.97 24.71
CA ILE A 474 -26.71 4.88 25.17
C ILE A 474 -25.23 5.06 24.84
N GLY A 475 -24.87 6.09 24.06
CA GLY A 475 -23.51 6.36 23.58
C GLY A 475 -23.41 6.35 22.06
N ASN A 476 -22.30 6.85 21.51
CA ASN A 476 -21.96 6.82 20.09
C ASN A 476 -23.13 7.17 19.13
N ASP A 477 -23.74 8.35 19.32
CA ASP A 477 -24.87 8.82 18.50
C ASP A 477 -26.04 7.83 18.39
N THR A 478 -26.24 7.01 19.43
CA THR A 478 -27.25 5.96 19.43
C THR A 478 -28.20 6.11 20.63
N ILE A 479 -29.48 5.92 20.36
CA ILE A 479 -30.54 5.80 21.37
C ILE A 479 -31.15 4.40 21.36
N LEU A 480 -31.77 4.03 22.48
CA LEU A 480 -32.77 2.98 22.55
C LEU A 480 -34.11 3.62 22.92
N HIS A 481 -35.17 3.21 22.22
CA HIS A 481 -36.53 3.64 22.53
C HIS A 481 -37.55 2.56 22.18
N ALA A 482 -38.76 2.63 22.74
CA ALA A 482 -39.91 1.87 22.26
C ALA A 482 -40.69 2.75 21.29
N SER A 483 -40.68 2.42 20.00
CA SER A 483 -41.43 3.14 18.96
C SER A 483 -41.85 2.20 17.83
N GLY A 484 -42.85 2.58 17.04
CA GLY A 484 -43.34 1.76 15.93
C GLY A 484 -43.82 0.38 16.42
N LYS A 485 -43.07 -0.68 16.10
CA LYS A 485 -43.43 -2.08 16.43
C LYS A 485 -42.82 -2.57 17.75
N MET A 486 -41.64 -2.10 18.17
CA MET A 486 -40.89 -2.68 19.28
C MET A 486 -39.81 -1.73 19.85
N VAL A 487 -39.08 -2.19 20.87
CA VAL A 487 -37.84 -1.56 21.32
C VAL A 487 -36.75 -1.76 20.28
N SER A 488 -36.14 -0.67 19.83
CA SER A 488 -35.09 -0.68 18.80
C SER A 488 -34.05 0.42 19.01
N PHE A 489 -32.93 0.28 18.32
CA PHE A 489 -31.94 1.35 18.15
C PHE A 489 -32.48 2.46 17.25
N GLY A 490 -31.95 3.66 17.41
CA GLY A 490 -32.24 4.80 16.55
C GLY A 490 -31.19 5.90 16.68
N TYR A 491 -31.30 6.90 15.82
CA TYR A 491 -30.48 8.11 15.84
C TYR A 491 -31.12 9.18 16.76
N PRO A 492 -30.39 9.83 17.68
CA PRO A 492 -30.94 10.75 18.67
C PRO A 492 -31.65 11.98 18.09
N TRP A 493 -31.25 12.45 16.91
CA TRP A 493 -31.69 13.74 16.37
C TRP A 493 -32.68 13.63 15.21
N TYR A 494 -33.35 12.49 15.07
CA TYR A 494 -34.36 12.23 14.01
C TYR A 494 -35.64 13.09 14.09
N ARG A 495 -35.78 13.91 15.14
CA ARG A 495 -36.99 14.69 15.44
C ARG A 495 -36.66 15.88 16.34
N LYS A 496 -37.48 16.94 16.25
CA LYS A 496 -37.35 18.15 17.09
C LYS A 496 -37.36 17.83 18.59
N VAL A 497 -36.24 18.12 19.25
CA VAL A 497 -36.04 17.90 20.68
C VAL A 497 -36.70 19.03 21.48
N ALA A 498 -37.47 18.65 22.51
CA ALA A 498 -38.15 19.55 23.42
C ALA A 498 -37.36 19.78 24.72
N ALA A 499 -36.68 18.74 25.20
CA ALA A 499 -35.92 18.76 26.44
C ALA A 499 -34.91 17.60 26.45
N ILE A 500 -33.89 17.73 27.30
CA ILE A 500 -32.97 16.64 27.65
C ILE A 500 -32.94 16.54 29.19
N GLY A 501 -33.01 15.33 29.72
CA GLY A 501 -32.95 15.05 31.16
C GLY A 501 -31.81 14.11 31.50
N ARG A 502 -31.16 14.32 32.65
CA ARG A 502 -30.13 13.44 33.22
C ARG A 502 -30.60 12.92 34.58
N PRO A 503 -31.37 11.81 34.62
CA PRO A 503 -31.97 11.33 35.87
C PRO A 503 -30.94 11.00 36.96
N VAL A 504 -29.76 10.50 36.58
CA VAL A 504 -28.62 10.27 37.49
C VAL A 504 -27.52 11.29 37.18
N LYS A 505 -27.16 12.12 38.16
CA LYS A 505 -26.05 13.09 38.04
C LYS A 505 -24.70 12.41 38.19
#